data_AF-A0AAU5IQH9-F1
#
_entry.id   AF-A0AAU5IQH9-F1
#
_cell.length_a   1.000
_cell.length_b   1.000
_cell.length_c   1.000
_cell.angle_alpha   90.00
_cell.angle_beta   90.00
_cell.angle_gamma   90.00
#
_symmetry.space_group_name_H-M   'P 1'
#
loop_
_entity.id
_entity.type
_entity.pdbx_description
1 polymer ?
#
loop_
_entity_poly.entity_id
_entity_poly.type
_entity_poly.pdbx_seq_one_letter_code
_entity_poly.pdbx_strand_id
1 'polypeptide(L)'
;MPSHYDVLPDLAFGHHPLYGIVAANPKNLAASTWMLKGFDFHPVPDQPTLYALANQERDGQGRASRAVELLRKAGYRVDVDATLDPSVASDAAPARDRGPLGEPDVAFAEHPQLGIVAAIDDRASGLTGLALVEHGWRHNPILDVYTLPATTGRGEALGTVADATLALHRSGVQVAVHPRLAQDVAARPRPAAATTASLYAARTPAVHPRSAPPRSPPARPAPASRASHRPPTPSLRL
;
A
#
# COMPACT_ATOMS: atom_id res chain seq x y z
N MET A 1 37.79 17.99 33.96
CA MET A 1 37.88 16.87 32.98
C MET A 1 36.96 15.76 33.47
N PRO A 2 35.75 15.57 32.91
CA PRO A 2 34.88 14.49 33.33
C PRO A 2 35.45 13.15 32.85
N SER A 3 35.65 12.22 33.77
CA SER A 3 36.14 10.85 33.54
C SER A 3 35.01 9.95 33.04
N HIS A 4 35.06 9.57 31.76
CA HIS A 4 34.10 8.69 31.07
C HIS A 4 34.25 7.20 31.41
N TYR A 5 34.33 6.86 32.70
CA TYR A 5 34.34 5.46 33.14
C TYR A 5 33.46 5.33 34.39
N ASP A 6 32.19 4.94 34.23
CA ASP A 6 31.56 3.88 35.05
C ASP A 6 30.12 3.52 34.67
N VAL A 7 29.81 3.45 33.37
CA VAL A 7 28.60 2.74 32.94
C VAL A 7 29.03 1.79 31.84
N LEU A 8 29.45 0.59 32.23
CA LEU A 8 29.52 -0.50 31.27
C LEU A 8 28.15 -0.65 30.59
N PRO A 9 28.10 -0.74 29.26
CA PRO A 9 26.85 -1.04 28.56
C PRO A 9 26.35 -2.42 29.00
N ASP A 10 25.05 -2.64 28.91
CA ASP A 10 24.47 -3.97 29.17
C ASP A 10 24.83 -4.95 28.05
N LEU A 11 24.96 -4.42 26.82
CA LEU A 11 25.37 -5.13 25.62
C LEU A 11 26.21 -4.22 24.73
N ALA A 12 27.26 -4.75 24.10
CA ALA A 12 28.07 -4.03 23.12
C ALA A 12 28.12 -4.79 21.79
N PHE A 13 27.84 -4.16 20.65
CA PHE A 13 27.86 -4.79 19.32
C PHE A 13 29.00 -4.24 18.48
N GLY A 14 29.70 -5.13 17.77
CA GLY A 14 30.82 -4.74 16.94
C GLY A 14 31.24 -5.84 15.96
N HIS A 15 32.27 -5.53 15.16
CA HIS A 15 32.91 -6.51 14.30
C HIS A 15 34.15 -7.12 14.98
N HIS A 16 34.23 -8.44 14.95
CA HIS A 16 35.37 -9.23 15.38
C HIS A 16 36.08 -9.82 14.16
N PRO A 17 37.42 -9.71 14.07
CA PRO A 17 38.16 -10.15 12.87
C PRO A 17 38.02 -11.65 12.56
N LEU A 18 37.79 -12.48 13.58
CA LEU A 18 37.65 -13.94 13.41
C LEU A 18 36.19 -14.42 13.32
N TYR A 19 35.24 -13.68 13.89
CA TYR A 19 33.87 -14.15 14.08
C TYR A 19 32.82 -13.27 13.39
N GLY A 20 33.27 -12.25 12.64
CA GLY A 20 32.39 -11.28 11.99
C GLY A 20 31.62 -10.46 13.02
N ILE A 21 30.32 -10.29 12.85
CA ILE A 21 29.47 -9.52 13.75
C ILE A 21 29.28 -10.25 15.07
N VAL A 22 29.65 -9.57 16.16
CA VAL A 22 29.57 -10.10 17.52
C VAL A 22 28.84 -9.13 18.45
N ALA A 23 28.29 -9.70 19.52
CA ALA A 23 27.76 -9.00 20.68
C ALA A 23 28.52 -9.44 21.93
N ALA A 24 28.99 -8.47 22.71
CA ALA A 24 29.56 -8.66 24.02
C ALA A 24 28.53 -8.37 25.12
N ASN A 25 28.46 -9.24 26.12
CA ASN A 25 27.70 -9.09 27.35
C ASN A 25 28.69 -8.90 28.51
N PRO A 26 29.26 -7.69 28.69
CA PRO A 26 30.34 -7.46 29.66
C PRO A 26 29.88 -7.65 31.11
N LYS A 27 28.59 -7.47 31.39
CA LYS A 27 28.00 -7.71 32.72
C LYS A 27 27.58 -9.17 32.95
N ASN A 28 27.73 -10.04 31.94
CA ASN A 28 27.33 -11.45 31.95
C ASN A 28 25.92 -11.69 32.52
N LEU A 29 24.98 -10.81 32.16
CA LEU A 29 23.59 -10.91 32.64
C LEU A 29 22.87 -12.04 31.92
N ALA A 30 22.20 -12.92 32.68
CA ALA A 30 21.44 -14.03 32.11
C ALA A 30 20.31 -13.57 31.17
N ALA A 31 19.67 -12.44 31.48
CA ALA A 31 18.65 -11.83 30.65
C ALA A 31 19.21 -11.41 29.27
N SER A 32 20.39 -10.77 29.26
CA SER A 32 21.10 -10.41 28.03
C SER A 32 21.48 -11.64 27.21
N THR A 33 21.98 -12.70 27.86
CA THR A 33 22.29 -13.98 27.18
C THR A 33 21.05 -14.62 26.55
N TRP A 34 19.91 -14.62 27.24
CA TRP A 34 18.67 -15.15 26.71
C TRP A 34 18.20 -14.35 25.50
N MET A 35 18.28 -13.02 25.57
CA MET A 35 17.90 -12.13 24.48
C MET A 35 18.80 -12.29 23.25
N LEU A 36 20.12 -12.38 23.45
CA LEU A 36 21.10 -12.61 22.38
C LEU A 36 20.82 -13.93 21.64
N LYS A 37 20.54 -15.01 22.37
CA LYS A 37 20.14 -16.29 21.76
C LYS A 37 18.87 -16.17 20.91
N GLY A 38 17.91 -15.34 21.34
CA GLY A 38 16.70 -15.05 20.57
C GLY A 38 16.96 -14.30 19.25
N PHE A 39 18.07 -13.57 19.16
CA PHE A 39 18.52 -12.88 17.95
C PHE A 39 19.54 -13.69 17.13
N ASP A 40 19.61 -15.01 17.31
CA ASP A 40 20.56 -15.91 16.65
C ASP A 40 22.05 -15.60 16.95
N PHE A 41 22.33 -14.97 18.09
CA PHE A 41 23.70 -14.85 18.59
C PHE A 41 24.05 -16.09 19.43
N HIS A 42 25.12 -16.78 19.03
CA HIS A 42 25.61 -17.97 19.71
C HIS A 42 26.89 -17.68 20.49
N PRO A 43 27.06 -18.26 21.69
CA PRO A 43 28.26 -18.05 22.47
C PRO A 43 29.49 -18.52 21.69
N VAL A 44 30.53 -17.70 21.71
CA VAL A 44 31.81 -18.04 21.10
C VAL A 44 32.55 -19.01 22.01
N PRO A 45 33.05 -20.15 21.51
CA PRO A 45 33.92 -21.03 22.28
C PRO A 45 35.09 -20.25 22.88
N ASP A 46 35.45 -20.54 24.13
CA ASP A 46 36.52 -19.87 24.88
C ASP A 46 36.27 -18.41 25.30
N GLN A 47 35.15 -17.78 24.91
CA GLN A 47 34.82 -16.40 25.29
C GLN A 47 33.37 -16.27 25.80
N PRO A 48 33.10 -16.47 27.11
CA PRO A 48 31.74 -16.61 27.66
C PRO A 48 30.89 -15.33 27.61
N THR A 49 31.55 -14.18 27.47
CA THR A 49 30.89 -12.87 27.33
C THR A 49 30.67 -12.48 25.87
N LEU A 50 31.18 -13.24 24.90
CA LEU A 50 31.08 -12.94 23.48
C LEU A 50 30.14 -13.91 22.77
N TYR A 51 29.33 -13.34 21.88
CA TYR A 51 28.35 -14.07 21.10
C TYR A 51 28.48 -13.65 19.64
N ALA A 52 28.60 -14.61 18.73
CA ALA A 52 28.69 -14.36 17.29
C ALA A 52 27.33 -14.56 16.64
N LEU A 53 26.98 -13.67 15.71
CA LEU A 53 25.75 -13.77 14.95
C LEU A 53 25.81 -14.96 13.97
N ALA A 54 24.77 -15.78 13.89
CA ALA A 54 24.69 -16.86 12.92
C ALA A 54 24.34 -16.35 11.51
N ASN A 55 24.81 -17.04 10.45
CA ASN A 55 24.39 -16.81 9.06
C ASN A 55 24.60 -15.37 8.54
N GLN A 56 25.72 -14.74 8.93
CA GLN A 56 26.00 -13.32 8.67
C GLN A 56 26.06 -12.95 7.18
N GLU A 57 26.36 -13.92 6.32
CA GLU A 57 26.45 -13.78 4.87
C GLU A 57 25.15 -13.30 4.19
N ARG A 58 23.99 -13.58 4.79
CA ARG A 58 22.69 -13.35 4.14
C ARG A 58 22.10 -11.97 4.44
N ASP A 59 22.29 -11.50 5.67
CA ASP A 59 21.87 -10.19 6.18
C ASP A 59 22.40 -10.00 7.61
N GLY A 60 23.72 -10.08 7.80
CA GLY A 60 24.33 -9.95 9.13
C GLY A 60 24.12 -8.55 9.71
N GLN A 61 24.38 -7.53 8.90
CA GLN A 61 24.32 -6.13 9.32
C GLN A 61 22.89 -5.68 9.60
N GLY A 62 21.93 -5.95 8.70
CA GLY A 62 20.53 -5.57 8.90
C GLY A 62 19.91 -6.23 10.13
N ARG A 63 20.20 -7.52 10.36
CA ARG A 63 19.75 -8.22 11.57
C ARG A 63 20.40 -7.69 12.84
N ALA A 64 21.69 -7.36 12.82
CA ALA A 64 22.38 -6.78 13.97
C ALA A 64 21.83 -5.38 14.30
N SER A 65 21.65 -4.51 13.31
CA SER A 65 21.05 -3.19 13.51
C SER A 65 19.62 -3.27 14.03
N ARG A 66 18.81 -4.22 13.54
CA ARG A 66 17.45 -4.45 14.05
C ARG A 66 17.44 -4.99 15.48
N ALA A 67 18.36 -5.87 15.83
CA ALA A 67 18.53 -6.35 17.21
C ALA A 67 18.90 -5.22 18.17
N VAL A 68 19.84 -4.35 17.76
CA VAL A 68 20.22 -3.14 18.51
C VAL A 68 19.01 -2.24 18.75
N GLU A 69 18.23 -1.96 17.71
CA GLU A 69 17.06 -1.10 17.82
C GLU A 69 16.02 -1.66 18.81
N LEU A 70 15.75 -2.97 18.73
CA LEU A 70 14.82 -3.65 19.63
C LEU A 70 15.32 -3.65 21.09
N LEU A 71 16.62 -3.84 21.30
CA LEU A 71 17.23 -3.80 22.63
C LEU A 71 17.18 -2.39 23.25
N ARG A 72 17.49 -1.36 22.46
CA ARG A 72 17.34 0.05 22.88
C ARG A 72 15.88 0.37 23.22
N LYS A 73 14.92 -0.08 22.39
CA LYS A 73 13.47 0.06 22.67
C LYS A 73 13.04 -0.69 23.93
N ALA A 74 13.68 -1.81 24.26
CA ALA A 74 13.45 -2.56 25.49
C ALA A 74 14.15 -1.96 26.73
N GLY A 75 14.85 -0.81 26.59
CA GLY A 75 15.48 -0.09 27.69
C GLY A 75 16.88 -0.55 28.06
N TYR A 76 17.51 -1.44 27.27
CA TYR A 76 18.90 -1.84 27.48
C TYR A 76 19.86 -0.72 27.08
N ARG A 77 20.95 -0.54 27.84
CA ARG A 77 22.06 0.31 27.41
C ARG A 77 22.92 -0.48 26.42
N VAL A 78 22.75 -0.17 25.14
CA VAL A 78 23.47 -0.84 24.05
C VAL A 78 24.52 0.10 23.47
N ASP A 79 25.78 -0.31 23.54
CA ASP A 79 26.90 0.32 22.84
C ASP A 79 27.11 -0.36 21.49
N VAL A 80 27.38 0.40 20.43
CA VAL A 80 27.43 -0.15 19.06
C VAL A 80 28.52 0.57 18.27
N ASP A 81 29.35 -0.21 17.59
CA ASP A 81 30.30 0.33 16.61
C ASP A 81 29.56 1.11 15.51
N ALA A 82 30.14 2.22 15.06
CA ALA A 82 29.51 3.17 14.13
C ALA A 82 29.06 2.51 12.80
N THR A 83 29.71 1.42 12.40
CA THR A 83 29.36 0.64 11.20
C THR A 83 28.05 -0.16 11.34
N LEU A 84 27.67 -0.48 12.58
CA LEU A 84 26.50 -1.28 12.93
C LEU A 84 25.38 -0.43 13.55
N ASP A 85 25.66 0.83 13.91
CA ASP A 85 24.67 1.70 14.55
C ASP A 85 23.57 2.09 13.55
N PRO A 86 22.30 1.68 13.78
CA PRO A 86 21.18 2.07 12.93
C PRO A 86 20.96 3.59 12.89
N SER A 87 21.39 4.33 13.92
CA SER A 87 21.31 5.78 13.96
C SER A 87 22.31 6.43 12.99
N VAL A 88 23.52 5.86 12.86
CA VAL A 88 24.50 6.30 11.87
C VAL A 88 24.12 5.82 10.49
N ALA A 89 23.59 4.60 10.31
CA ALA A 89 23.07 4.17 9.01
C ALA A 89 21.88 5.04 8.53
N SER A 90 21.07 5.55 9.46
CA SER A 90 19.99 6.50 9.15
C SER A 90 20.50 7.89 8.72
N ASP A 91 21.68 8.30 9.20
CA ASP A 91 22.30 9.60 8.92
C ASP A 91 23.34 9.56 7.78
N ALA A 92 24.00 8.42 7.60
CA ALA A 92 25.11 8.18 6.67
C ALA A 92 24.70 7.42 5.41
N ALA A 93 23.41 7.10 5.21
CA ALA A 93 22.94 6.62 3.93
C ALA A 93 23.23 7.71 2.88
N PRO A 94 24.21 7.51 1.96
CA PRO A 94 24.34 8.40 0.83
C PRO A 94 23.04 8.26 0.04
N ALA A 95 22.54 9.36 -0.52
CA ALA A 95 21.43 9.41 -1.47
C ALA A 95 21.76 8.72 -2.82
N ARG A 96 22.33 7.52 -2.78
CA ARG A 96 22.81 6.66 -3.86
C ARG A 96 22.68 5.22 -3.34
N ASP A 97 21.48 4.68 -3.22
CA ASP A 97 20.83 3.97 -4.32
C ASP A 97 19.33 3.81 -3.97
N ARG A 98 18.60 4.93 -3.88
CA ARG A 98 17.14 4.88 -3.90
C ARG A 98 16.76 4.55 -5.34
N GLY A 99 16.39 3.29 -5.58
CA GLY A 99 15.49 2.99 -6.69
C GLY A 99 14.28 3.95 -6.63
N PRO A 100 13.54 4.16 -7.74
CA PRO A 100 12.45 5.15 -7.83
C PRO A 100 11.30 5.01 -6.81
N LEU A 101 11.38 4.05 -5.89
CA LEU A 101 10.44 3.80 -4.82
C LEU A 101 11.22 3.84 -3.50
N GLY A 102 11.38 5.05 -2.96
CA GLY A 102 11.57 5.17 -1.51
C GLY A 102 10.37 4.53 -0.80
N GLU A 103 10.49 4.26 0.49
CA GLU A 103 9.32 3.91 1.29
C GLU A 103 8.24 4.97 1.04
N PRO A 104 7.06 4.58 0.54
CA PRO A 104 6.04 5.52 0.14
C PRO A 104 5.53 6.25 1.38
N ASP A 105 5.42 7.57 1.28
CA ASP A 105 4.86 8.40 2.35
C ASP A 105 3.42 7.97 2.71
N VAL A 106 2.68 7.40 1.75
CA VAL A 106 1.35 6.83 1.96
C VAL A 106 1.20 5.51 1.21
N ALA A 107 0.67 4.49 1.88
CA ALA A 107 0.33 3.20 1.27
C ALA A 107 -1.16 2.88 1.43
N PHE A 108 -1.84 2.65 0.30
CA PHE A 108 -3.23 2.20 0.25
C PHE A 108 -3.33 0.68 0.05
N ALA A 109 -4.14 0.01 0.87
CA ALA A 109 -4.39 -1.41 0.78
C ALA A 109 -5.84 -1.77 1.14
N GLU A 110 -6.28 -2.97 0.76
CA GLU A 110 -7.57 -3.51 1.19
C GLU A 110 -7.37 -4.44 2.38
N HIS A 111 -8.14 -4.24 3.44
CA HIS A 111 -8.15 -5.03 4.66
C HIS A 111 -9.50 -5.76 4.83
N PRO A 112 -9.50 -7.08 5.09
CA PRO A 112 -10.71 -7.90 5.05
C PRO A 112 -11.79 -7.51 6.07
N GLN A 113 -11.40 -6.89 7.18
CA GLN A 113 -12.33 -6.47 8.24
C GLN A 113 -12.58 -4.95 8.27
N LEU A 114 -11.66 -4.17 7.72
CA LEU A 114 -11.66 -2.71 7.85
C LEU A 114 -12.00 -2.01 6.53
N GLY A 115 -12.12 -2.76 5.44
CA GLY A 115 -12.28 -2.21 4.10
C GLY A 115 -10.95 -1.63 3.59
N ILE A 116 -11.01 -0.56 2.81
CA ILE A 116 -9.80 0.08 2.30
C ILE A 116 -9.16 0.92 3.40
N VAL A 117 -7.85 0.74 3.56
CA VAL A 117 -7.02 1.41 4.57
C VAL A 117 -5.87 2.17 3.90
N ALA A 118 -5.43 3.25 4.55
CA ALA A 118 -4.23 3.99 4.22
C ALA A 118 -3.33 4.05 5.45
N ALA A 119 -2.06 3.72 5.27
CA ALA A 119 -0.99 3.94 6.25
C ALA A 119 -0.14 5.12 5.79
N ILE A 120 0.30 5.96 6.72
CA ILE A 120 1.16 7.12 6.46
C ILE A 120 2.48 6.89 7.18
N ASP A 121 3.59 7.23 6.54
CA ASP A 121 4.90 7.27 7.20
C ASP A 121 4.93 8.38 8.27
N ASP A 122 5.56 8.12 9.42
CA ASP A 122 5.66 9.05 10.54
C ASP A 122 6.20 10.44 10.15
N ARG A 123 7.02 10.51 9.10
CA ARG A 123 7.61 11.76 8.59
C ARG A 123 6.64 12.57 7.75
N ALA A 124 5.58 11.94 7.24
CA ALA A 124 4.59 12.54 6.35
C ALA A 124 3.24 12.83 7.05
N SER A 125 3.02 12.34 8.28
CA SER A 125 1.72 12.33 8.99
C SER A 125 0.98 13.66 9.10
N GLY A 126 1.68 14.80 9.18
CA GLY A 126 1.07 16.12 9.45
C GLY A 126 0.07 16.59 8.37
N LEU A 127 0.56 17.01 7.21
CA LEU A 127 -0.29 17.54 6.13
C LEU A 127 -1.01 16.43 5.35
N THR A 128 -0.38 15.27 5.26
CA THR A 128 -0.88 14.11 4.50
C THR A 128 -2.09 13.48 5.17
N GLY A 129 -2.07 13.38 6.51
CA GLY A 129 -3.20 12.89 7.28
C GLY A 129 -4.42 13.80 7.18
N LEU A 130 -4.21 15.12 7.15
CA LEU A 130 -5.29 16.10 7.01
C LEU A 130 -5.96 16.01 5.63
N ALA A 131 -5.17 15.88 4.55
CA ALA A 131 -5.69 15.68 3.20
C ALA A 131 -6.57 14.42 3.10
N LEU A 132 -6.18 13.32 3.76
CA LEU A 132 -7.01 12.11 3.80
C LEU A 132 -8.34 12.36 4.52
N VAL A 133 -8.33 13.06 5.65
CA VAL A 133 -9.58 13.41 6.37
C VAL A 133 -10.50 14.29 5.53
N GLU A 134 -9.95 15.26 4.80
CA GLU A 134 -10.71 16.10 3.87
C GLU A 134 -11.41 15.28 2.77
N HIS A 135 -10.78 14.18 2.35
CA HIS A 135 -11.34 13.23 1.40
C HIS A 135 -12.25 12.16 2.03
N GLY A 136 -12.66 12.34 3.29
CA GLY A 136 -13.64 11.49 3.97
C GLY A 136 -13.05 10.24 4.63
N TRP A 137 -11.72 10.14 4.74
CA TRP A 137 -11.08 9.07 5.50
C TRP A 137 -11.17 9.32 7.00
N ARG A 138 -11.33 8.25 7.78
CA ARG A 138 -11.38 8.34 9.25
C ARG A 138 -10.10 7.78 9.85
N HIS A 139 -9.43 8.58 10.69
CA HIS A 139 -8.27 8.10 11.44
C HIS A 139 -8.70 7.16 12.56
N ASN A 140 -8.08 6.00 12.63
CA ASN A 140 -8.16 5.10 13.76
C ASN A 140 -6.87 5.23 14.60
N PRO A 141 -6.90 5.95 15.74
CA PRO A 141 -5.70 6.25 16.52
C PRO A 141 -5.10 5.02 17.23
N ILE A 142 -5.84 3.92 17.34
CA ILE A 142 -5.34 2.69 17.98
C ILE A 142 -4.41 1.93 17.04
N LEU A 143 -4.71 1.96 15.75
CA LEU A 143 -3.96 1.24 14.71
C LEU A 143 -3.10 2.17 13.85
N ASP A 144 -3.23 3.47 14.07
CA ASP A 144 -2.62 4.54 13.28
C ASP A 144 -2.81 4.38 11.77
N VAL A 145 -4.04 4.05 11.38
CA VAL A 145 -4.44 3.91 9.97
C VAL A 145 -5.66 4.74 9.67
N TYR A 146 -5.78 5.18 8.43
CA TYR A 146 -6.95 5.86 7.91
C TYR A 146 -7.83 4.84 7.21
N THR A 147 -9.13 4.81 7.52
CA THR A 147 -10.05 3.84 6.93
C THR A 147 -11.22 4.55 6.27
N LEU A 148 -11.68 3.98 5.16
CA LEU A 148 -12.98 4.35 4.60
C LEU A 148 -14.07 3.60 5.36
N PRO A 149 -15.20 4.25 5.73
CA PRO A 149 -16.30 3.57 6.40
C PRO A 149 -16.78 2.38 5.57
N ALA A 150 -16.96 1.21 6.20
CA ALA A 150 -17.44 0.00 5.52
C ALA A 150 -18.86 0.13 4.91
N THR A 151 -19.60 1.18 5.29
CA THR A 151 -20.90 1.54 4.69
C THR A 151 -20.79 2.19 3.32
N THR A 152 -19.57 2.59 2.91
CA THR A 152 -19.28 3.18 1.60
C THR A 152 -19.30 2.07 0.56
N GLY A 153 -20.08 2.24 -0.52
CA GLY A 153 -20.13 1.23 -1.58
C GLY A 153 -18.76 1.04 -2.23
N ARG A 154 -18.39 -0.18 -2.62
CA ARG A 154 -17.05 -0.49 -3.17
C ARG A 154 -16.62 0.46 -4.30
N GLY A 155 -17.54 0.81 -5.21
CA GLY A 155 -17.25 1.73 -6.31
C GLY A 155 -17.04 3.20 -5.89
N GLU A 156 -17.63 3.61 -4.77
CA GLU A 156 -17.41 4.93 -4.16
C GLU A 156 -16.08 4.94 -3.41
N ALA A 157 -15.78 3.88 -2.65
CA ALA A 157 -14.51 3.73 -1.95
C ALA A 157 -13.30 3.72 -2.91
N LEU A 158 -13.40 3.00 -4.05
CA LEU A 158 -12.38 3.05 -5.10
C LEU A 158 -12.25 4.43 -5.74
N GLY A 159 -13.34 5.19 -5.82
CA GLY A 159 -13.31 6.59 -6.28
C GLY A 159 -12.55 7.48 -5.31
N THR A 160 -12.82 7.35 -4.02
CA THR A 160 -12.12 8.10 -2.97
C THR A 160 -10.62 7.78 -2.93
N VAL A 161 -10.21 6.52 -3.17
CA VAL A 161 -8.79 6.16 -3.32
C VAL A 161 -8.16 6.86 -4.52
N ALA A 162 -8.85 6.88 -5.67
CA ALA A 162 -8.34 7.53 -6.87
C ALA A 162 -8.19 9.05 -6.68
N ASP A 163 -9.19 9.70 -6.07
CA ASP A 163 -9.16 11.14 -5.80
C ASP A 163 -8.07 11.50 -4.79
N ALA A 164 -7.94 10.72 -3.71
CA ALA A 164 -6.87 10.91 -2.71
C ALA A 164 -5.47 10.67 -3.33
N THR A 165 -5.30 9.62 -4.13
CA THR A 165 -4.03 9.34 -4.82
C THR A 165 -3.63 10.49 -5.73
N LEU A 166 -4.59 11.06 -6.47
CA LEU A 166 -4.34 12.20 -7.35
C LEU A 166 -4.00 13.49 -6.56
N ALA A 167 -4.70 13.74 -5.45
CA ALA A 167 -4.44 14.89 -4.59
C ALA A 167 -3.03 14.83 -3.98
N LEU A 168 -2.64 13.65 -3.45
CA LEU A 168 -1.33 13.41 -2.85
C LEU A 168 -0.20 13.49 -3.88
N HIS A 169 -0.39 12.96 -5.09
CA HIS A 169 0.61 13.15 -6.15
C HIS A 169 0.79 14.63 -6.53
N ARG A 170 -0.27 15.44 -6.51
CA ARG A 170 -0.19 16.88 -6.80
C ARG A 170 0.55 17.66 -5.71
N SER A 171 0.54 17.19 -4.47
CA SER A 171 1.34 17.76 -3.38
C SER A 171 2.77 17.22 -3.31
N GLY A 172 3.17 16.35 -4.25
CA GLY A 172 4.52 15.78 -4.30
C GLY A 172 4.77 14.62 -3.33
N VAL A 173 3.71 14.08 -2.71
CA VAL A 173 3.75 12.94 -1.79
C VAL A 173 3.91 11.64 -2.57
N GLN A 174 4.76 10.73 -2.10
CA GLN A 174 4.93 9.40 -2.71
C GLN A 174 3.84 8.45 -2.24
N VAL A 175 3.01 8.00 -3.17
CA VAL A 175 1.89 7.10 -2.89
C VAL A 175 2.15 5.72 -3.49
N ALA A 176 1.97 4.68 -2.68
CA ALA A 176 1.86 3.31 -3.16
C ALA A 176 0.42 2.80 -3.02
N VAL A 177 -0.05 2.08 -4.04
CA VAL A 177 -1.36 1.41 -4.02
C VAL A 177 -1.13 -0.08 -4.23
N HIS A 178 -1.70 -0.91 -3.36
CA HIS A 178 -1.57 -2.36 -3.45
C HIS A 178 -2.01 -2.86 -4.84
N PRO A 179 -1.28 -3.77 -5.52
CA PRO A 179 -1.50 -4.08 -6.94
C PRO A 179 -2.91 -4.51 -7.31
N ARG A 180 -3.58 -5.29 -6.44
CA ARG A 180 -4.98 -5.70 -6.64
C ARG A 180 -5.95 -4.51 -6.55
N LEU A 181 -5.72 -3.63 -5.58
CA LEU A 181 -6.50 -2.41 -5.42
C LEU A 181 -6.27 -1.45 -6.60
N ALA A 182 -5.02 -1.34 -7.07
CA ALA A 182 -4.67 -0.53 -8.24
C ALA A 182 -5.35 -1.05 -9.51
N GLN A 183 -5.43 -2.38 -9.69
CA GLN A 183 -6.17 -3.01 -10.79
C GLN A 183 -7.67 -2.69 -10.70
N ASP A 184 -8.27 -2.79 -9.52
CA ASP A 184 -9.69 -2.47 -9.33
C ASP A 184 -10.00 -0.98 -9.55
N VAL A 185 -9.12 -0.09 -9.11
CA VAL A 185 -9.21 1.36 -9.38
C VAL A 185 -9.07 1.65 -10.88
N ALA A 186 -8.14 0.99 -11.57
CA ALA A 186 -7.90 1.17 -13.00
C ALA A 186 -9.00 0.54 -13.89
N ALA A 187 -9.59 -0.57 -13.44
CA ALA A 187 -10.70 -1.25 -14.11
C ALA A 187 -12.03 -0.51 -13.94
N ARG A 188 -12.11 0.48 -13.03
CA ARG A 188 -13.28 1.32 -12.87
C ARG A 188 -13.55 2.08 -14.18
N PRO A 189 -14.80 2.08 -14.69
CA PRO A 189 -15.18 3.02 -15.73
C PRO A 189 -14.93 4.43 -15.21
N ARG A 190 -14.01 5.18 -15.83
CA ARG A 190 -13.86 6.62 -15.59
C ARG A 190 -15.28 7.19 -15.64
N PRO A 191 -15.80 7.83 -14.58
CA PRO A 191 -17.07 8.52 -14.70
C PRO A 191 -16.87 9.45 -15.87
N ALA A 192 -17.63 9.19 -16.94
CA ALA A 192 -17.55 9.98 -18.15
C ALA A 192 -17.62 11.42 -17.67
N ALA A 193 -16.54 12.19 -17.87
CA ALA A 193 -16.67 13.63 -17.94
C ALA A 193 -17.86 13.81 -18.87
N ALA A 194 -18.97 14.31 -18.30
CA ALA A 194 -20.22 14.41 -19.01
C ALA A 194 -19.88 15.09 -20.32
N THR A 195 -19.85 14.29 -21.37
CA THR A 195 -19.61 14.79 -22.71
C THR A 195 -20.94 15.43 -23.03
N THR A 196 -21.08 16.68 -22.62
CA THR A 196 -22.08 17.62 -23.13
C THR A 196 -21.86 17.93 -24.61
N ALA A 197 -20.96 17.19 -25.29
CA ALA A 197 -20.80 17.18 -26.73
C ALA A 197 -21.31 15.88 -27.39
N SER A 198 -22.47 15.36 -26.98
CA SER A 198 -23.18 14.33 -27.77
C SER A 198 -24.70 14.46 -27.70
N LEU A 199 -25.21 15.71 -27.73
CA LEU A 199 -26.60 16.02 -28.08
C LEU A 199 -26.71 17.16 -29.11
N TYR A 200 -25.66 17.41 -29.90
CA TYR A 200 -25.65 18.44 -30.95
C TYR A 200 -25.24 17.92 -32.34
N ALA A 201 -25.42 16.63 -32.62
CA ALA A 201 -25.18 16.04 -33.95
C ALA A 201 -26.45 15.50 -34.63
N ALA A 202 -27.64 15.92 -34.18
CA ALA A 202 -28.90 15.53 -34.82
C ALA A 202 -29.94 16.66 -34.73
N ARG A 203 -29.71 17.75 -35.47
CA ARG A 203 -30.76 18.57 -36.12
C ARG A 203 -30.18 19.82 -36.74
N THR A 204 -29.77 19.71 -37.99
CA THR A 204 -29.87 20.83 -38.94
C THR A 204 -30.74 20.37 -40.11
N PRO A 205 -31.82 21.09 -40.45
CA PRO A 205 -32.67 20.76 -41.59
C PRO A 205 -32.03 21.33 -42.85
N ALA A 206 -31.36 20.49 -43.64
CA ALA A 206 -30.93 20.86 -44.99
C ALA A 206 -32.08 20.59 -45.97
N VAL A 207 -32.78 21.67 -46.31
CA VAL A 207 -33.67 21.78 -47.47
C VAL A 207 -32.85 21.53 -48.74
N HIS A 208 -33.28 20.57 -49.57
CA HIS A 208 -32.86 20.49 -50.97
C HIS A 208 -34.10 20.45 -51.89
N PRO A 209 -34.12 21.24 -52.99
CA PRO A 209 -35.27 21.37 -53.86
C PRO A 209 -35.25 20.42 -55.07
N ARG A 210 -36.46 19.98 -55.44
CA ARG A 210 -37.06 19.98 -56.79
C ARG A 210 -36.49 19.10 -57.94
N SER A 211 -37.40 18.23 -58.40
CA SER A 211 -37.76 17.85 -59.79
C SER A 211 -37.39 16.46 -60.33
N ALA A 212 -38.46 15.78 -60.75
CA ALA A 212 -38.67 14.44 -61.36
C ALA A 212 -38.43 14.44 -62.90
N PRO A 213 -38.93 13.52 -63.78
CA PRO A 213 -39.78 12.29 -63.66
C PRO A 213 -39.39 11.16 -64.69
N PRO A 214 -40.28 10.36 -65.35
CA PRO A 214 -41.49 9.58 -64.97
C PRO A 214 -41.45 8.07 -65.41
N ARG A 215 -42.33 7.19 -64.87
CA ARG A 215 -43.31 6.33 -65.61
C ARG A 215 -43.98 5.26 -64.74
N SER A 216 -45.29 5.12 -64.90
CA SER A 216 -46.20 4.10 -64.34
C SER A 216 -46.61 3.08 -65.45
N PRO A 217 -47.64 2.21 -65.29
CA PRO A 217 -47.89 1.00 -64.45
C PRO A 217 -48.40 -0.18 -65.37
N PRO A 218 -49.39 -1.07 -65.07
CA PRO A 218 -49.89 -1.80 -63.87
C PRO A 218 -50.03 -3.35 -64.08
N ALA A 219 -50.29 -4.15 -63.02
CA ALA A 219 -51.16 -5.35 -63.10
C ALA A 219 -51.52 -5.96 -61.72
N ARG A 220 -52.83 -6.11 -61.48
CA ARG A 220 -53.56 -6.85 -60.41
C ARG A 220 -53.71 -8.34 -60.83
N PRO A 221 -54.37 -9.28 -60.10
CA PRO A 221 -55.00 -9.27 -58.77
C PRO A 221 -54.70 -10.51 -57.86
N ALA A 222 -55.26 -10.51 -56.64
CA ALA A 222 -55.33 -11.63 -55.68
C ALA A 222 -56.29 -12.77 -56.13
N PRO A 223 -56.41 -13.92 -55.41
CA PRO A 223 -57.39 -13.95 -54.30
C PRO A 223 -57.06 -14.84 -53.06
N ALA A 224 -57.79 -14.51 -51.97
CA ALA A 224 -58.45 -15.33 -50.91
C ALA A 224 -57.94 -16.77 -50.62
N SER A 225 -57.93 -17.33 -49.41
CA SER A 225 -58.88 -17.37 -48.29
C SER A 225 -58.22 -18.33 -47.27
N ARG A 226 -58.28 -18.26 -45.94
CA ARG A 226 -59.42 -18.47 -45.03
C ARG A 226 -58.77 -18.59 -43.64
N ALA A 227 -58.94 -17.62 -42.74
CA ALA A 227 -59.83 -17.73 -41.58
C ALA A 227 -59.82 -19.12 -40.91
N SER A 228 -59.31 -19.22 -39.67
CA SER A 228 -60.17 -19.28 -38.48
C SER A 228 -59.61 -20.10 -37.30
N HIS A 229 -59.66 -19.42 -36.13
CA HIS A 229 -60.08 -19.94 -34.82
C HIS A 229 -59.15 -20.84 -33.96
N ARG A 230 -58.44 -20.14 -33.05
CA ARG A 230 -58.32 -20.31 -31.57
C ARG A 230 -59.59 -20.90 -30.88
N PRO A 231 -59.67 -21.08 -29.53
CA PRO A 231 -58.92 -21.76 -28.40
C PRO A 231 -59.80 -22.92 -27.80
N PRO A 232 -59.79 -23.40 -26.50
CA PRO A 232 -59.09 -23.00 -25.25
C PRO A 232 -58.53 -24.11 -24.30
N THR A 233 -57.90 -23.62 -23.21
CA THR A 233 -57.48 -24.16 -21.88
C THR A 233 -58.53 -25.09 -21.18
N PRO A 234 -58.31 -25.78 -20.00
CA PRO A 234 -57.38 -25.52 -18.87
C PRO A 234 -56.86 -26.75 -18.02
N SER A 235 -56.02 -26.44 -17.00
CA SER A 235 -55.78 -27.04 -15.64
C SER A 235 -55.92 -28.55 -15.32
N LEU A 236 -54.94 -29.15 -14.59
CA LEU A 236 -55.03 -29.54 -13.15
C LEU A 236 -53.80 -30.32 -12.62
N ARG A 237 -53.48 -30.06 -11.34
CA ARG A 237 -52.77 -30.81 -10.27
C ARG A 237 -52.07 -32.16 -10.54
N LEU A 238 -50.94 -32.32 -9.84
CA LEU A 238 -50.66 -33.43 -8.91
C LEU A 238 -49.82 -32.91 -7.74
#